data_AF-A0A1F8E0G0-F1
#
_entry.id   AF-A0A1F8E0G0-F1
#
_cell.length_a   1.000
_cell.length_b   1.000
_cell.length_c   1.000
_cell.angle_alpha   90.00
_cell.angle_beta   90.00
_cell.angle_gamma   90.00
#
_symmetry.space_group_name_H-M   'P 1'
#
loop_
_entity.id
_entity.type
_entity.pdbx_description
1 polymer ?
#
loop_
_entity_poly.entity_id
_entity_poly.type
_entity_poly.pdbx_seq_one_letter_code
_entity_poly.pdbx_strand_id
1 'polypeptide(L)'
;MQSFMKRPNIKKYTQRGQAMILTVLVLSSIVLSLSSIGGYLMLVRLRISSDIGNTMRAIYIADAGLECEAYNHFKNSDAAGFCADAARNAFLSGEVDDTARFYYETVYVSAAPSYIRSIGTARNVNRSFRLDF
;
A
#
# COMPACT_ATOMS: atom_id res chain seq x y z
N MET A 1 44.65 2.26 -78.72
CA MET A 1 44.66 1.81 -77.31
C MET A 1 43.32 2.17 -76.69
N GLN A 2 42.38 1.22 -76.65
CA GLN A 2 41.09 1.39 -75.96
C GLN A 2 41.26 0.90 -74.52
N SER A 3 41.02 1.76 -73.53
CA SER A 3 40.89 1.37 -72.12
C SER A 3 39.41 1.40 -71.76
N PHE A 4 38.80 0.21 -71.72
CA PHE A 4 37.42 -0.01 -71.34
C PHE A 4 37.30 -0.01 -69.80
N MET A 5 36.77 1.07 -69.22
CA MET A 5 36.53 1.17 -67.78
C MET A 5 35.27 0.37 -67.40
N LYS A 6 35.48 -0.77 -66.73
CA LYS A 6 34.44 -1.70 -66.27
C LYS A 6 33.75 -1.14 -65.01
N ARG A 7 32.46 -0.82 -65.10
CA ARG A 7 31.65 -0.34 -63.95
C ARG A 7 31.39 -1.48 -62.95
N PRO A 8 31.49 -1.23 -61.63
CA PRO A 8 31.17 -2.23 -60.62
C PRO A 8 29.67 -2.52 -60.55
N ASN A 9 29.34 -3.81 -60.51
CA ASN A 9 27.97 -4.32 -60.49
C ASN A 9 27.50 -4.46 -59.03
N ILE A 10 26.63 -3.55 -58.58
CA ILE A 10 26.09 -3.56 -57.21
C ILE A 10 25.05 -4.68 -57.12
N LYS A 11 25.38 -5.77 -56.41
CA LYS A 11 24.45 -6.86 -56.14
C LYS A 11 23.27 -6.35 -55.32
N LYS A 12 22.04 -6.43 -55.85
CA LYS A 12 20.81 -6.14 -55.10
C LYS A 12 20.60 -7.23 -54.06
N TYR A 13 20.82 -6.92 -52.78
CA TYR A 13 20.50 -7.81 -51.67
C TYR A 13 18.98 -7.99 -51.56
N THR A 14 18.54 -9.20 -51.23
CA THR A 14 17.14 -9.63 -51.12
C THR A 14 16.39 -8.84 -50.03
N GLN A 15 15.72 -7.75 -50.40
CA GLN A 15 15.09 -6.80 -49.47
C GLN A 15 13.90 -7.35 -48.67
N ARG A 16 13.30 -8.47 -49.11
CA ARG A 16 12.11 -9.06 -48.46
C ARG A 16 12.39 -9.62 -47.06
N GLY A 17 13.52 -10.31 -46.88
CA GLY A 17 13.89 -10.87 -45.56
C GLY A 17 14.30 -9.79 -44.57
N GLN A 18 14.98 -8.74 -45.04
CA GLN A 18 15.37 -7.59 -44.22
C GLN A 18 14.16 -6.80 -43.73
N ALA A 19 13.15 -6.59 -44.60
CA ALA A 19 11.91 -5.94 -44.21
C ALA A 19 11.14 -6.75 -43.14
N MET A 20 11.10 -8.08 -43.27
CA MET A 20 10.45 -8.94 -42.28
C MET A 20 11.11 -8.83 -40.90
N ILE A 21 12.44 -8.88 -40.82
CA ILE A 21 13.17 -8.74 -39.54
C ILE A 21 12.93 -7.37 -38.91
N LEU A 22 12.93 -6.30 -39.72
CA LEU A 22 12.65 -4.95 -39.23
C LEU A 22 11.23 -4.87 -38.62
N THR A 23 10.23 -5.44 -39.29
CA THR A 23 8.85 -5.44 -38.75
C THR A 23 8.72 -6.25 -37.46
N VAL A 24 9.40 -7.41 -37.36
CA VAL A 24 9.37 -8.22 -36.14
C VAL A 24 10.08 -7.50 -34.99
N LEU A 25 11.18 -6.80 -35.25
CA LEU A 25 11.87 -5.99 -34.25
C LEU A 25 10.99 -4.84 -33.74
N VAL A 26 10.29 -4.15 -34.64
CA VAL A 26 9.37 -3.07 -34.26
C VAL A 26 8.17 -3.60 -33.47
N LEU A 27 7.57 -4.71 -33.90
CA LEU A 27 6.44 -5.31 -33.16
C LEU A 27 6.88 -5.81 -31.77
N SER A 28 8.06 -6.43 -31.69
CA SER A 28 8.60 -6.92 -30.43
C SER A 28 8.92 -5.78 -29.46
N SER A 29 9.50 -4.67 -29.94
CA SER A 29 9.79 -3.52 -29.09
C SER A 29 8.52 -2.85 -28.55
N ILE A 30 7.47 -2.77 -29.38
CA ILE A 30 6.17 -2.27 -28.95
C ILE A 30 5.60 -3.18 -27.86
N VAL A 31 5.52 -4.49 -28.08
CA VAL A 31 4.99 -5.44 -27.08
C VAL A 31 5.79 -5.38 -25.78
N LEU A 32 7.12 -5.29 -25.87
CA LEU A 32 7.99 -5.17 -24.70
C LEU A 32 7.71 -3.89 -23.91
N SER A 33 7.53 -2.76 -24.60
CA SER A 33 7.25 -1.47 -23.97
C SER A 33 5.90 -1.48 -23.23
N LEU A 34 4.84 -2.01 -23.86
CA LEU A 34 3.53 -2.16 -23.21
C LEU A 34 3.61 -3.08 -21.99
N SER A 35 4.32 -4.20 -22.11
CA SER A 35 4.49 -5.17 -21.03
C SER A 35 5.26 -4.58 -19.85
N SER A 36 6.31 -3.79 -20.13
CA SER A 36 7.09 -3.11 -19.11
C SER A 36 6.26 -2.07 -18.34
N ILE A 37 5.47 -1.26 -19.04
CA ILE A 37 4.58 -0.27 -18.42
C ILE A 37 3.51 -0.97 -17.58
N GLY A 38 2.87 -2.01 -18.13
CA GLY A 38 1.85 -2.79 -17.41
C GLY A 38 2.41 -3.45 -16.15
N GLY A 39 3.59 -4.06 -16.24
CA GLY A 39 4.29 -4.66 -15.11
C GLY A 39 4.65 -3.62 -14.04
N TYR A 40 5.17 -2.47 -14.45
CA TYR A 40 5.49 -1.38 -13.52
C TYR A 40 4.25 -0.88 -12.78
N LEU A 41 3.15 -0.63 -13.50
CA LEU A 41 1.90 -0.21 -12.88
C LEU A 41 1.38 -1.25 -11.89
N MET A 42 1.46 -2.54 -12.23
CA MET A 42 1.07 -3.62 -11.33
C MET A 42 1.87 -3.61 -10.02
N LEU A 43 3.20 -3.41 -10.09
CA LEU A 43 4.05 -3.28 -8.91
C LEU A 43 3.64 -2.09 -8.02
N VAL A 44 3.34 -0.94 -8.64
CA VAL A 44 2.88 0.25 -7.92
C VAL A 44 1.56 -0.04 -7.20
N ARG A 45 0.61 -0.70 -7.88
CA ARG A 45 -0.69 -1.07 -7.28
C ARG A 45 -0.51 -2.02 -6.09
N LEU A 46 0.39 -3.00 -6.18
CA LEU A 46 0.66 -3.92 -5.07
C LEU A 46 1.20 -3.20 -3.83
N ARG A 47 2.13 -2.25 -4.01
CA ARG A 47 2.66 -1.45 -2.90
C ARG A 47 1.55 -0.62 -2.24
N ILE A 48 0.75 0.08 -3.04
CA ILE A 48 -0.38 0.87 -2.52
C ILE A 48 -1.39 -0.03 -1.80
N SER A 49 -1.69 -1.22 -2.34
CA SER A 49 -2.62 -2.16 -1.71
C SER A 49 -2.14 -2.64 -0.34
N SER A 50 -0.84 -2.85 -0.17
CA SER A 50 -0.24 -3.18 1.14
C SER A 50 -0.45 -2.06 2.15
N ASP A 51 -0.26 -0.81 1.74
CA ASP A 51 -0.44 0.36 2.61
C ASP A 51 -1.90 0.61 2.98
N ILE A 52 -2.84 0.30 2.07
CA ILE A 52 -4.28 0.32 2.33
C ILE A 52 -4.64 -0.71 3.40
N GLY A 53 -4.11 -1.93 3.32
CA GLY A 53 -4.35 -2.98 4.31
C GLY A 53 -3.89 -2.55 5.72
N ASN A 54 -2.71 -1.95 5.83
CA ASN A 54 -2.21 -1.41 7.09
C ASN A 54 -3.06 -0.23 7.60
N THR A 55 -3.53 0.63 6.68
CA THR A 55 -4.45 1.72 7.01
C THR A 55 -5.75 1.21 7.61
N MET A 56 -6.38 0.21 6.98
CA MET A 56 -7.64 -0.37 7.48
C MET A 56 -7.46 -1.02 8.84
N ARG A 57 -6.33 -1.72 9.06
CA ARG A 57 -5.98 -2.28 10.38
C ARG A 57 -5.86 -1.18 11.44
N ALA A 58 -5.11 -0.12 11.15
CA ALA A 58 -4.97 1.02 12.06
C ALA A 58 -6.32 1.69 12.38
N ILE A 59 -7.21 1.83 11.40
CA ILE A 59 -8.57 2.36 11.61
C ILE A 59 -9.38 1.44 12.52
N TYR A 60 -9.43 0.14 12.24
CA TYR A 60 -10.24 -0.81 13.00
C TYR A 60 -9.78 -0.91 14.46
N ILE A 61 -8.46 -0.90 14.68
CA ILE A 61 -7.86 -0.91 16.02
C ILE A 61 -8.19 0.39 16.76
N ALA A 62 -8.11 1.55 16.10
CA ALA A 62 -8.49 2.82 16.69
C ALA A 62 -9.97 2.85 17.08
N ASP A 63 -10.85 2.36 16.23
CA ASP A 63 -12.31 2.33 16.46
C ASP A 63 -12.67 1.40 17.63
N ALA A 64 -12.11 0.18 17.65
CA ALA A 64 -12.32 -0.76 18.75
C ALA A 64 -11.79 -0.24 20.10
N GLY A 65 -10.66 0.49 20.09
CA GLY A 65 -10.13 1.14 21.29
C GLY A 65 -11.03 2.28 21.79
N LEU A 66 -11.60 3.07 20.86
CA LEU A 66 -12.49 4.17 21.16
C LEU A 66 -13.79 3.69 21.82
N GLU A 67 -14.43 2.68 21.21
CA GLU A 67 -15.68 2.10 21.71
C GLU A 67 -15.49 1.44 23.07
N CYS A 68 -14.31 0.85 23.35
CA CYS A 68 -14.03 0.29 24.66
C CYS A 68 -13.98 1.37 25.75
N GLU A 69 -13.24 2.44 25.51
CA GLU A 69 -13.13 3.55 26.46
C GLU A 69 -14.46 4.29 26.62
N ALA A 70 -15.21 4.50 25.53
CA ALA A 70 -16.56 5.05 25.60
C ALA A 70 -17.50 4.16 26.44
N TYR A 71 -17.46 2.84 26.25
CA TYR A 71 -18.24 1.91 27.07
C TYR A 71 -17.83 1.95 28.55
N ASN A 72 -16.53 2.04 28.83
CA ASN A 72 -16.03 2.16 30.20
C ASN A 72 -16.55 3.45 30.85
N HIS A 73 -16.54 4.55 30.10
CA HIS A 73 -17.02 5.85 30.55
C HIS A 73 -18.53 5.82 30.88
N PHE A 74 -19.36 5.27 30.00
CA PHE A 74 -20.82 5.27 30.21
C PHE A 74 -21.32 4.21 31.20
N LYS A 75 -20.64 3.07 31.34
CA LYS A 75 -21.16 1.93 32.12
C LYS A 75 -20.43 1.67 33.43
N ASN A 76 -19.13 1.91 33.48
CA ASN A 76 -18.27 1.44 34.58
C ASN A 76 -17.62 2.58 35.38
N SER A 77 -18.06 3.84 35.20
CA SER A 77 -17.56 4.99 35.94
C SER A 77 -16.01 5.06 35.96
N ASP A 78 -15.40 4.86 34.79
CA ASP A 78 -13.95 4.93 34.59
C ASP A 78 -13.15 3.88 35.40
N ALA A 79 -13.68 2.65 35.55
CA ALA A 79 -12.92 1.54 36.12
C ALA A 79 -11.64 1.30 35.31
N ALA A 80 -10.50 1.74 35.87
CA ALA A 80 -9.21 1.67 35.20
C ALA A 80 -8.83 0.20 34.91
N GLY A 81 -8.63 -0.13 33.63
CA GLY A 81 -8.04 -1.40 33.22
C GLY A 81 -8.94 -2.39 32.45
N PHE A 82 -10.22 -2.08 32.22
CA PHE A 82 -11.10 -2.97 31.43
C PHE A 82 -10.71 -3.06 29.94
N CYS A 83 -10.06 -2.00 29.45
CA CYS A 83 -9.54 -1.85 28.09
C CYS A 83 -8.01 -1.99 28.01
N ALA A 84 -7.33 -2.42 29.09
CA ALA A 84 -5.87 -2.47 29.14
C ALA A 84 -5.22 -3.43 28.11
N ASP A 85 -4.09 -2.99 27.56
CA ASP A 85 -3.31 -3.61 26.48
C ASP A 85 -3.01 -5.10 26.67
N ALA A 86 -2.81 -5.55 27.92
CA ALA A 86 -2.28 -6.87 28.22
C ALA A 86 -3.22 -8.05 27.87
N ALA A 87 -4.53 -7.82 27.74
CA ALA A 87 -5.51 -8.88 27.49
C ALA A 87 -6.11 -8.87 26.06
N ARG A 88 -5.85 -7.82 25.27
CA ARG A 88 -6.67 -7.50 24.08
C ARG A 88 -5.95 -7.55 22.74
N ASN A 89 -4.62 -7.70 22.74
CA ASN A 89 -3.88 -8.15 21.55
C ASN A 89 -4.35 -9.54 21.07
N ALA A 90 -5.16 -10.25 21.87
CA ALA A 90 -5.73 -11.56 21.56
C ALA A 90 -7.03 -11.54 20.71
N PHE A 91 -7.77 -10.43 20.57
CA PHE A 91 -8.88 -10.40 19.59
C PHE A 91 -8.36 -10.49 18.13
N LEU A 92 -7.06 -10.26 17.97
CA LEU A 92 -6.31 -10.44 16.75
C LEU A 92 -5.34 -11.65 16.88
N SER A 93 -5.74 -12.70 17.60
CA SER A 93 -5.01 -13.99 17.71
C SER A 93 -4.98 -14.79 16.41
N GLY A 94 -5.01 -14.11 15.27
CA GLY A 94 -4.54 -14.58 13.98
C GLY A 94 -3.44 -13.62 13.55
N GLU A 95 -2.24 -13.82 14.09
CA GLU A 95 -0.97 -13.26 13.60
C GLU A 95 -1.08 -11.81 13.08
N VAL A 96 -1.61 -10.91 13.91
CA VAL A 96 -1.37 -9.49 13.68
C VAL A 96 0.04 -9.22 14.18
N ASP A 97 0.96 -9.24 13.21
CA ASP A 97 2.22 -8.50 13.20
C ASP A 97 2.42 -7.66 14.47
N ASP A 98 3.43 -8.00 15.28
CA ASP A 98 3.81 -7.44 16.60
C ASP A 98 3.87 -5.89 16.68
N THR A 99 3.71 -5.23 15.55
CA THR A 99 3.74 -3.78 15.35
C THR A 99 2.38 -3.10 15.43
N ALA A 100 1.27 -3.85 15.49
CA ALA A 100 -0.05 -3.24 15.66
C ALA A 100 -0.35 -2.99 17.14
N ARG A 101 -0.54 -1.72 17.51
CA ARG A 101 -0.82 -1.31 18.89
C ARG A 101 -1.98 -0.33 18.92
N PHE A 102 -2.76 -0.35 19.99
CA PHE A 102 -3.67 0.74 20.29
C PHE A 102 -3.09 1.55 21.45
N TYR A 103 -3.31 2.85 21.39
CA TYR A 103 -3.01 3.76 22.50
C TYR A 103 -4.24 4.62 22.71
N TYR A 104 -4.72 4.68 23.96
CA TYR A 104 -5.78 5.60 24.33
C TYR A 104 -5.22 6.76 25.17
N GLU A 105 -5.75 7.95 24.94
CA GLU A 105 -5.45 9.17 25.67
C GLU A 105 -6.79 9.73 26.17
N THR A 106 -7.02 9.65 27.48
CA THR A 106 -8.18 10.25 28.15
C THR A 106 -7.70 11.48 28.93
N VAL A 107 -8.22 12.66 28.60
CA VAL A 107 -7.87 13.90 29.29
C VAL A 107 -9.06 14.41 30.08
N TYR A 108 -8.84 14.50 31.38
CA TYR A 108 -9.82 14.97 32.35
C TYR A 108 -9.56 16.43 32.66
N VAL A 109 -10.57 17.28 32.44
CA VAL A 109 -10.56 18.69 32.89
C VAL A 109 -11.33 18.84 34.21
N SER A 110 -11.99 17.76 34.68
CA SER A 110 -12.71 17.60 35.95
C SER A 110 -13.04 16.09 36.17
N ALA A 111 -13.98 15.75 37.06
CA ALA A 111 -14.56 14.41 37.26
C ALA A 111 -15.35 13.85 36.03
N ALA A 112 -15.24 14.52 34.88
CA ALA A 112 -15.73 14.07 33.58
C ALA A 112 -14.62 14.24 32.53
N PRO A 113 -14.44 13.28 31.61
CA PRO A 113 -13.46 13.37 30.54
C PRO A 113 -13.87 14.46 29.55
N SER A 114 -12.91 15.31 29.16
CA SER A 114 -13.12 16.33 28.13
C SER A 114 -13.10 15.74 26.73
N TYR A 115 -12.26 14.74 26.52
CA TYR A 115 -12.22 13.95 25.30
C TYR A 115 -11.63 12.57 25.55
N ILE A 116 -12.05 11.62 24.72
CA ILE A 116 -11.46 10.28 24.60
C ILE A 116 -10.81 10.23 23.22
N ARG A 117 -9.52 9.91 23.17
CA ARG A 117 -8.79 9.72 21.91
C ARG A 117 -8.25 8.31 21.85
N SER A 118 -8.51 7.62 20.75
CA SER A 118 -7.95 6.31 20.44
C SER A 118 -7.07 6.40 19.21
N ILE A 119 -5.88 5.82 19.29
CA ILE A 119 -4.87 5.80 18.23
C ILE A 119 -4.59 4.34 17.90
N GLY A 120 -4.88 3.93 16.67
CA GLY A 120 -4.48 2.63 16.14
C GLY A 120 -3.23 2.78 15.28
N THR A 121 -2.25 1.91 15.52
CA THR A 121 -1.02 1.83 14.74
C THR A 121 -0.95 0.50 14.02
N ALA A 122 -0.45 0.50 12.78
CA ALA A 122 -0.12 -0.70 12.03
C ALA A 122 1.09 -0.41 11.15
N ARG A 123 2.25 -1.02 11.48
CA ARG A 123 3.54 -0.75 10.83
C ARG A 123 3.89 0.74 10.79
N ASN A 124 3.81 1.37 9.61
CA ASN A 124 4.15 2.78 9.36
C ASN A 124 2.90 3.67 9.18
N VAL A 125 1.72 3.18 9.54
CA VAL A 125 0.46 3.92 9.42
C VAL A 125 -0.17 4.09 10.80
N ASN A 126 -0.48 5.35 11.13
CA ASN A 126 -1.15 5.72 12.36
C ASN A 126 -2.47 6.41 12.02
N ARG A 127 -3.55 5.98 12.69
CA ARG A 127 -4.90 6.54 12.53
C ARG A 127 -5.48 6.78 13.91
N SER A 128 -6.19 7.90 14.11
CA SER A 128 -6.77 8.22 15.40
C SER A 128 -8.18 8.75 15.28
N PHE A 129 -9.02 8.35 16.24
CA PHE A 129 -10.35 8.89 16.45
C PHE A 129 -10.41 9.61 17.79
N ARG A 130 -11.22 10.66 17.85
CA ARG A 130 -11.42 11.48 19.04
C ARG A 130 -12.91 11.71 19.21
N LEU A 131 -13.39 11.52 20.43
CA LEU A 131 -14.73 11.87 20.89
C LEU A 131 -14.58 13.02 21.87
N ASP A 132 -15.28 14.12 21.61
CA ASP A 132 -15.39 15.27 22.48
C ASP A 132 -16.75 15.23 23.21
N PHE A 133 -16.75 15.62 24.49
CA PHE A 133 -17.93 15.58 25.37
C PHE A 133 -18.39 16.98 25.79
#